data_AF-A0A9E7BAT0-F1
#
_entry.id   AF-A0A9E7BAT0-F1
#
_cell.length_a   1.000
_cell.length_b   1.000
_cell.length_c   1.000
_cell.angle_alpha   90.00
_cell.angle_beta   90.00
_cell.angle_gamma   90.00
#
_symmetry.space_group_name_H-M   'P 1'
#
loop_
_entity.id
_entity.type
_entity.pdbx_description
1 polymer ?
#
loop_
_entity_poly.entity_id
_entity_poly.type
_entity_poly.pdbx_seq_one_letter_code
_entity_poly.pdbx_strand_id
1 'polypeptide(L)'
;LRMGISWKDMGVTNLPTGQPVMHVTGWAAERLREMTPAGHRAVIHVSLTDDHPWAQAFVVIEAFPEGEDAPVLTYPGPARM
;
A
#
# COMPACT_ATOMS: atom_id res chain seq x y z
N LEU A 1 13.48 13.33 8.92
CA LEU A 1 12.80 12.98 7.64
C LEU A 1 13.52 13.71 6.51
N ARG A 2 14.64 13.16 6.03
CA ARG A 2 15.30 13.64 4.81
C ARG A 2 14.42 13.21 3.65
N MET A 3 14.28 14.04 2.61
CA MET A 3 13.33 13.92 1.48
C MET A 3 11.96 14.58 1.69
N GLY A 4 11.73 15.32 2.79
CA GLY A 4 10.66 16.32 2.95
C GLY A 4 9.20 15.92 2.65
N ILE A 5 8.90 14.63 2.58
CA ILE A 5 7.53 14.12 2.58
C ILE A 5 6.89 14.46 3.92
N SER A 6 5.80 15.22 3.88
CA SER A 6 5.02 15.55 5.07
C SER A 6 4.19 14.35 5.48
N TRP A 7 4.14 14.04 6.77
CA TRP A 7 3.18 13.11 7.35
C TRP A 7 1.72 13.41 6.98
N LYS A 8 1.38 14.68 6.71
CA LYS A 8 0.04 15.07 6.24
C LYS A 8 -0.30 14.53 4.85
N ASP A 9 0.72 14.20 4.05
CA ASP A 9 0.57 13.69 2.71
C ASP A 9 0.39 12.16 2.69
N MET A 10 0.50 11.50 3.85
CA MET A 10 0.41 10.04 4.01
C MET A 10 -0.70 9.70 5.02
N GLY A 11 -1.84 9.25 4.51
CA GLY A 11 -3.00 8.86 5.32
C GLY A 11 -3.29 7.36 5.24
N VAL A 12 -3.84 6.80 6.31
CA VAL A 12 -4.43 5.45 6.31
C VAL A 12 -5.90 5.57 6.65
N THR A 13 -6.76 4.94 5.85
CA THR A 13 -8.18 4.77 6.17
C THR A 13 -8.52 3.29 6.11
N ASN A 14 -9.54 2.88 6.86
CA ASN A 14 -9.99 1.50 6.83
C ASN A 14 -11.20 1.37 5.89
N LEU A 15 -11.19 0.32 5.08
CA LEU A 15 -12.40 -0.14 4.40
C LEU A 15 -13.45 -0.58 5.43
N PRO A 16 -14.74 -0.72 5.04
CA PRO A 16 -15.77 -1.26 5.94
C PRO A 16 -15.43 -2.64 6.52
N THR A 17 -14.56 -3.40 5.85
CA THR A 17 -14.03 -4.69 6.31
C THR A 17 -12.98 -4.58 7.42
N GLY A 18 -12.51 -3.37 7.72
CA GLY A 18 -11.39 -3.11 8.63
C GLY A 18 -10.03 -3.15 7.94
N GLN A 19 -9.93 -3.55 6.67
CA GLN A 19 -8.66 -3.57 5.95
C GLN A 19 -8.07 -2.15 5.82
N PRO A 20 -6.81 -1.93 6.22
CA PRO A 20 -6.17 -0.63 6.07
C PRO A 20 -5.80 -0.36 4.61
N VAL A 21 -6.03 0.88 4.17
CA VAL A 21 -5.69 1.37 2.84
C VAL A 21 -4.89 2.65 3.01
N MET A 22 -3.73 2.70 2.35
CA MET A 22 -2.86 3.86 2.38
C MET A 22 -3.17 4.80 1.21
N HIS A 23 -3.35 6.07 1.52
CA HIS A 23 -3.56 7.15 0.58
C HIS A 23 -2.37 8.10 0.65
N VAL A 24 -1.72 8.33 -0.49
CA VAL A 24 -0.64 9.32 -0.61
C VAL A 24 -1.10 10.46 -1.50
N THR A 25 -0.75 11.68 -1.10
CA THR A 25 -1.09 12.91 -1.82
C THR A 25 0.13 13.81 -1.97
N GLY A 26 -0.02 14.95 -2.65
CA GLY A 26 1.05 15.94 -2.79
C GLY A 26 2.37 15.33 -3.29
N TRP A 27 3.46 15.69 -2.63
CA TRP A 27 4.79 15.25 -3.04
C TRP A 27 5.01 13.74 -2.88
N ALA A 28 4.37 13.09 -1.91
CA ALA A 28 4.45 11.63 -1.75
C ALA A 28 3.87 10.91 -2.98
N ALA A 29 2.75 11.39 -3.52
CA ALA A 29 2.14 10.85 -4.72
C ALA A 29 2.99 11.09 -5.97
N GLU A 30 3.58 12.29 -6.10
CA GLU A 30 4.51 12.59 -7.19
C GLU A 30 5.72 11.67 -7.16
N ARG A 31 6.32 11.48 -5.98
CA ARG A 31 7.46 10.60 -5.82
C ARG A 31 7.14 9.15 -6.11
N LEU A 32 5.95 8.69 -5.71
CA LEU A 32 5.47 7.35 -6.04
C LEU A 32 5.37 7.17 -7.56
N ARG A 33 4.79 8.14 -8.28
CA ARG A 33 4.73 8.08 -9.76
C ARG A 33 6.11 8.07 -10.40
N GLU A 34 7.04 8.89 -9.93
CA GLU A 34 8.42 8.90 -10.46
C GLU A 34 9.15 7.57 -10.27
N MET A 35 8.86 6.86 -9.18
CA MET A 35 9.41 5.53 -8.91
C MET A 35 8.70 4.41 -9.66
N THR A 36 7.50 4.67 -10.20
CA THR A 36 6.69 3.67 -10.89
C THR A 36 7.15 3.57 -12.35
N PRO A 37 7.48 2.37 -12.85
CA PRO A 37 7.83 2.17 -14.26
C PRO A 37 6.70 2.60 -15.21
N ALA A 38 7.05 2.99 -16.43
CA ALA A 38 6.07 3.34 -17.46
C ALA A 38 5.12 2.16 -17.76
N GLY A 39 3.86 2.47 -18.04
CA GLY A 39 2.82 1.45 -18.29
C GLY A 39 2.50 0.60 -17.06
N HIS A 40 2.84 1.07 -15.86
CA HIS A 40 2.46 0.45 -14.60
C HIS A 40 1.75 1.45 -13.69
N ARG A 41 0.82 0.95 -12.89
CA ARG A 41 0.23 1.66 -11.75
C ARG A 41 0.83 1.14 -10.45
N ALA A 42 1.08 2.04 -9.50
CA ALA A 42 1.51 1.65 -8.16
C ALA A 42 0.32 1.20 -7.31
N VAL A 43 0.51 0.11 -6.56
CA VAL A 43 -0.40 -0.33 -5.49
C VAL A 43 0.37 -0.36 -4.19
N ILE A 44 -0.19 0.26 -3.16
CA ILE A 44 0.39 0.25 -1.82
C ILE A 44 -0.37 -0.76 -0.97
N HIS A 45 0.31 -1.84 -0.61
CA HIS A 45 -0.18 -2.81 0.35
C HIS A 45 0.34 -2.40 1.73
N VAL A 46 -0.58 -2.17 2.65
CA VAL A 46 -0.26 -1.79 4.02
C VAL A 46 -0.84 -2.80 5.00
N SER A 47 -0.05 -3.16 6.01
CA SER A 47 -0.49 -3.91 7.17
C SER A 47 0.02 -3.19 8.42
N LEU A 48 -0.84 -3.02 9.42
CA LEU A 48 -0.50 -2.38 10.69
C LEU A 48 -0.81 -3.34 11.83
N THR A 49 0.09 -3.38 12.81
CA THR A 49 -0.09 -4.10 14.07
C THR A 49 0.24 -3.16 15.22
N ASP A 50 -0.57 -3.21 16.27
CA ASP A 50 -0.38 -2.47 17.51
C ASP A 50 -0.39 -3.48 18.65
N ASP A 51 0.77 -3.68 19.27
CA ASP A 51 0.95 -4.54 20.44
C ASP A 51 1.76 -3.79 21.47
N HIS A 52 1.15 -3.47 22.61
CA HIS A 52 1.72 -2.58 23.61
C HIS A 52 3.09 -3.10 24.11
N PRO A 53 4.17 -2.28 24.03
CA PRO A 53 4.19 -0.82 23.87
C PRO A 53 4.49 -0.28 22.46
N TRP A 54 4.44 -1.12 21.41
CA TRP A 54 4.87 -0.77 20.07
C TRP A 54 3.78 -0.86 19.01
N ALA A 55 3.95 -0.07 17.97
CA ALA A 55 3.22 -0.21 16.73
C ALA A 55 4.20 -0.45 15.59
N GLN A 56 3.79 -1.27 14.64
CA GLN A 56 4.56 -1.58 13.44
C GLN A 56 3.65 -1.53 12.22
N ALA A 57 4.20 -1.04 11.11
CA ALA A 57 3.57 -1.11 9.80
C ALA A 57 4.53 -1.74 8.80
N PHE A 58 4.00 -2.63 7.97
CA PHE A 58 4.66 -3.13 6.77
C PHE A 58 4.02 -2.50 5.55
N VAL A 59 4.85 -1.96 4.66
CA VAL A 59 4.41 -1.31 3.43
C VAL A 59 5.15 -1.95 2.27
N VAL A 60 4.39 -2.51 1.33
CA VAL A 60 4.91 -3.04 0.08
C VAL A 60 4.32 -2.20 -1.05
N ILE A 61 5.20 -1.62 -1.87
CA ILE A 61 4.82 -0.88 -3.07
C ILE A 61 5.06 -1.78 -4.26
N GLU A 62 3.99 -2.12 -4.95
CA GLU A 62 4.00 -2.99 -6.11
C GLU A 62 3.67 -2.18 -7.37
N ALA A 63 4.39 -2.44 -8.46
CA ALA A 63 4.09 -1.86 -9.77
C ALA A 63 3.34 -2.90 -10.60
N PHE A 64 2.07 -2.64 -10.91
CA PHE A 64 1.22 -3.50 -11.74
C PHE A 64 1.11 -2.98 -13.17
N PRO A 65 1.23 -3.82 -14.20
CA PRO A 65 0.99 -3.41 -15.58
C PRO A 65 -0.41 -2.76 -15.77
N GLU A 66 -0.47 -1.68 -16.52
CA GLU A 66 -1.74 -1.05 -16.91
C GLU A 66 -2.50 -1.97 -17.89
N GLY A 67 -3.69 -2.41 -17.50
CA GLY A 67 -4.50 -3.37 -18.25
C GLY A 67 -4.63 -4.75 -17.61
N GLU A 68 -3.90 -4.99 -16.52
CA GLU A 68 -4.07 -6.18 -15.68
C GLU A 68 -4.58 -5.75 -14.30
N ASP A 69 -5.68 -6.36 -13.85
CA ASP A 69 -6.17 -6.16 -12.49
C ASP A 69 -5.15 -6.73 -11.52
N ALA A 70 -4.97 -6.06 -10.37
CA ALA A 70 -4.15 -6.64 -9.31
C ALA A 70 -4.80 -7.97 -8.96
N PRO A 71 -4.05 -9.08 -8.89
CA PRO A 71 -4.61 -10.35 -8.52
C PRO A 71 -5.30 -10.14 -7.17
N VAL A 72 -6.62 -10.39 -7.14
CA VAL A 72 -7.29 -10.64 -5.87
C VAL A 72 -6.46 -11.72 -5.23
N LEU A 73 -5.87 -11.44 -4.07
CA LEU A 73 -5.01 -12.34 -3.32
C LEU A 73 -5.90 -13.50 -2.86
N THR A 74 -6.16 -14.40 -3.79
CA THR A 74 -7.02 -15.55 -3.64
C THR A 74 -6.12 -16.54 -2.95
N TYR A 75 -6.19 -16.59 -1.63
CA TYR A 75 -5.59 -17.68 -0.90
C TYR A 75 -6.09 -18.97 -1.53
N PRO A 76 -5.19 -19.87 -1.98
CA PRO A 76 -5.64 -21.18 -2.39
C PRO A 76 -6.39 -21.76 -1.19
N GLY A 77 -7.65 -22.14 -1.41
CA GLY A 77 -8.45 -22.80 -0.38
C GLY A 77 -7.64 -23.95 0.23
N PRO A 78 -7.84 -24.28 1.53
CA PRO A 78 -7.02 -25.26 2.21
C PRO A 78 -6.89 -26.51 1.36
N ALA A 79 -5.66 -26.96 1.14
CA ALA A 79 -5.37 -28.16 0.36
C ALA A 79 -6.28 -29.28 0.86
N ARG A 80 -7.20 -29.73 0.01
CA ARG A 80 -8.09 -30.83 0.37
C ARG A 80 -7.21 -32.08 0.48
N MET A 81 -7.14 -32.59 1.71
CA MET A 81 -6.58 -33.92 2.01
C MET A 81 -7.66 -34.98 1.82
#